data_AF-A0A957BFX6-F1
#
_entry.id   AF-A0A957BFX6-F1
#
_cell.length_a   1.000
_cell.length_b   1.000
_cell.length_c   1.000
_cell.angle_alpha   90.00
_cell.angle_beta   90.00
_cell.angle_gamma   90.00
#
_symmetry.space_group_name_H-M   'P 1'
#
loop_
_entity.id
_entity.type
_entity.pdbx_description
1 polymer ?
#
loop_
_entity_poly.entity_id
_entity_poly.type
_entity_poly.pdbx_seq_one_letter_code
_entity_poly.pdbx_strand_id
1 'polypeptide(L)'
;MIRSQMKPLVFLLVLLLVLTGVSAVFAAGAVSATCPGSLESRLTVGDQGRVAREYSTLRNAPAGVPIAYKGYGSVFTVVGNAVCANNLLYVQIDYGSGLIGWANESQVSSEWGGNLYWLEPAASTTPVTPTPTAVPVTPVPTTPPPTTLPPCAASLPPLLAVGDGGMVAREYSTLRDAPAGNPVAIYPHGSRFEVLEGPICAGYGPLTWYKIRYTDGKEGWASESQRISIWGSNLYWLEKALEG
;
A
#
# COMPACT_ATOMS: atom_id res chain seq x y z
N MET A 1 -27.86 51.58 55.04
CA MET A 1 -26.74 51.49 54.07
C MET A 1 -26.84 50.14 53.37
N ILE A 2 -27.42 50.09 52.17
CA ILE A 2 -27.56 48.86 51.37
C ILE A 2 -26.89 49.17 50.03
N ARG A 3 -25.68 48.64 49.80
CA ARG A 3 -24.99 48.75 48.51
C ARG A 3 -25.26 47.51 47.68
N SER A 4 -25.95 47.77 46.57
CA SER A 4 -26.39 46.86 45.52
C SER A 4 -25.23 46.11 44.86
N GLN A 5 -25.21 44.79 45.02
CA GLN A 5 -24.35 43.81 44.34
C GLN A 5 -25.11 43.22 43.15
N MET A 6 -25.10 43.89 42.00
CA MET A 6 -25.58 43.32 40.72
C MET A 6 -24.81 44.01 39.60
N LYS A 7 -23.72 43.40 39.12
CA LYS A 7 -23.05 43.81 37.87
C LYS A 7 -22.08 42.82 37.19
N PRO A 8 -21.74 41.62 37.68
CA PRO A 8 -20.90 40.69 36.90
C PRO A 8 -21.68 39.67 36.05
N LEU A 9 -22.93 39.34 36.38
CA LEU A 9 -23.65 38.24 35.72
C LEU A 9 -24.21 38.60 34.32
N VAL A 10 -24.57 39.88 34.11
CA VAL A 10 -25.16 40.34 32.83
C VAL A 10 -24.10 40.43 31.72
N PHE A 11 -22.84 40.70 32.07
CA PHE A 11 -21.75 40.80 31.09
C PHE A 11 -21.30 39.42 30.57
N LEU A 12 -21.38 38.38 31.41
CA LEU A 12 -21.04 37.01 31.01
C LEU A 12 -22.10 36.41 30.05
N LEU A 13 -23.37 36.78 30.22
CA LEU A 13 -24.46 36.26 29.37
C LEU A 13 -24.47 36.88 27.97
N VAL A 14 -24.06 38.15 27.83
CA VAL A 14 -23.95 38.83 26.53
C VAL A 14 -22.74 38.32 25.72
N LEU A 15 -21.64 37.94 26.38
CA LEU A 15 -20.48 37.36 25.69
C LEU A 15 -20.74 35.93 25.20
N LEU A 16 -21.58 35.15 25.92
CA LEU A 16 -21.94 33.79 25.51
C LEU A 16 -22.92 33.75 24.31
N LEU A 17 -23.68 34.82 24.08
CA LEU A 17 -24.67 34.92 22.99
C LEU A 17 -24.08 35.40 21.64
N VAL A 18 -22.84 35.90 21.62
CA VAL A 18 -22.15 36.33 20.39
C VAL A 18 -21.29 35.21 19.78
N LEU A 19 -21.13 34.08 20.47
CA LEU A 19 -20.44 32.88 19.94
C LEU A 19 -21.38 31.88 19.23
N THR A 20 -22.65 32.22 19.04
CA THR A 20 -23.60 31.40 18.28
C THR A 20 -23.92 32.05 16.94
N GLY A 21 -23.26 31.62 15.88
CA GLY A 21 -23.83 31.78 14.54
C GLY A 21 -22.89 32.29 13.47
N VAL A 22 -21.94 31.47 13.04
CA VAL A 22 -21.68 31.27 11.61
C VAL A 22 -21.25 29.82 11.40
N SER A 23 -22.19 28.88 11.52
CA SER A 23 -21.99 27.56 10.93
C SER A 23 -22.14 27.73 9.43
N ALA A 24 -21.05 28.07 8.75
CA ALA A 24 -20.98 28.04 7.30
C ALA A 24 -21.20 26.58 6.89
N VAL A 25 -22.41 26.28 6.42
CA VAL A 25 -22.71 25.06 5.70
C VAL A 25 -21.95 25.19 4.38
N PHE A 26 -20.72 24.71 4.36
CA PHE A 26 -20.02 24.48 3.11
C PHE A 26 -20.78 23.35 2.41
N ALA A 27 -21.71 23.73 1.53
CA ALA A 27 -22.20 22.83 0.51
C ALA A 27 -20.96 22.35 -0.25
N ALA A 28 -20.61 21.07 -0.07
CA ALA A 28 -19.60 20.41 -0.87
C ALA A 28 -20.15 20.33 -2.30
N GLY A 29 -20.06 21.43 -3.03
CA GLY A 29 -20.16 21.41 -4.47
C GLY A 29 -19.10 20.44 -4.95
N ALA A 30 -19.52 19.32 -5.54
CA ALA A 30 -18.64 18.39 -6.21
C ALA A 30 -18.06 19.12 -7.42
N VAL A 31 -17.02 19.92 -7.19
CA VAL A 31 -16.20 20.45 -8.26
C VAL A 31 -15.51 19.21 -8.82
N SER A 32 -15.83 18.84 -10.06
CA SER A 32 -15.00 17.89 -10.80
C SER A 32 -13.61 18.51 -10.88
N ALA A 33 -12.75 18.12 -9.96
CA ALA A 33 -11.45 18.71 -9.78
C ALA A 33 -10.59 18.18 -10.93
N THR A 34 -10.55 18.93 -12.03
CA THR A 34 -9.63 18.67 -13.13
C THR A 34 -8.21 18.94 -12.62
N CYS A 35 -7.52 17.89 -12.16
CA CYS A 35 -6.11 17.98 -11.80
C CYS A 35 -5.26 17.82 -13.07
N PRO A 36 -4.42 18.81 -13.46
CA PRO A 36 -3.71 18.77 -14.75
C PRO A 36 -2.83 17.53 -14.97
N GLY A 37 -2.30 16.94 -13.90
CA GLY A 37 -1.46 15.74 -13.97
C GLY A 37 -2.21 14.43 -13.82
N SER A 38 -3.54 14.45 -13.67
CA SER A 38 -4.37 13.25 -13.59
C SER A 38 -5.39 13.18 -14.70
N LEU A 39 -5.80 11.95 -14.98
CA LEU A 39 -6.92 11.66 -15.86
C LEU A 39 -8.23 11.91 -15.12
N GLU A 40 -9.34 11.94 -15.86
CA GLU A 40 -10.67 12.03 -15.27
C GLU A 40 -10.91 10.92 -14.23
N SER A 41 -11.51 11.29 -13.10
CA SER A 41 -11.83 10.34 -12.04
C SER A 41 -12.88 9.34 -12.52
N ARG A 42 -12.71 8.08 -12.16
CA ARG A 42 -13.63 6.98 -12.42
C ARG A 42 -14.22 6.41 -11.12
N LEU A 43 -13.78 6.92 -9.97
CA LEU A 43 -14.15 6.42 -8.64
C LEU A 43 -15.14 7.37 -7.98
N THR A 44 -16.27 6.85 -7.52
CA THR A 44 -17.27 7.62 -6.76
C THR A 44 -17.26 7.19 -5.31
N VAL A 45 -17.56 8.12 -4.39
CA VAL A 45 -17.73 7.79 -2.96
C VAL A 45 -18.81 6.73 -2.79
N GLY A 46 -18.49 5.69 -2.03
CA GLY A 46 -19.33 4.51 -1.81
C GLY A 46 -19.02 3.33 -2.72
N ASP A 47 -18.37 3.56 -3.87
CA ASP A 47 -18.02 2.48 -4.80
C ASP A 47 -16.87 1.62 -4.25
N GLN A 48 -16.79 0.37 -4.74
CA GLN A 48 -15.58 -0.43 -4.59
C GLN A 48 -14.62 -0.17 -5.75
N GLY A 49 -13.34 -0.05 -5.41
CA GLY A 49 -12.24 0.00 -6.36
C GLY A 49 -11.23 -1.11 -6.11
N ARG A 50 -10.27 -1.24 -7.02
CA ARG A 50 -9.09 -2.09 -6.86
C ARG A 50 -7.82 -1.40 -7.34
N VAL A 51 -6.68 -1.86 -6.84
CA VAL A 51 -5.38 -1.45 -7.37
C VAL A 51 -5.20 -2.02 -8.77
N ALA A 52 -5.02 -1.14 -9.76
CA ALA A 52 -4.96 -1.47 -11.18
C ALA A 52 -3.53 -1.80 -11.69
N ARG A 53 -2.52 -1.50 -10.87
CA ARG A 53 -1.08 -1.64 -11.19
C ARG A 53 -0.35 -2.45 -10.14
N GLU A 54 0.96 -2.59 -10.28
CA GLU A 54 1.82 -3.37 -9.39
C GLU A 54 1.56 -3.05 -7.91
N TYR A 55 1.41 -1.76 -7.59
CA TYR A 55 1.00 -1.31 -6.27
C TYR A 55 0.33 0.07 -6.31
N SER A 56 -0.37 0.41 -5.23
CA SER A 56 -0.77 1.76 -4.88
C SER A 56 -0.19 2.16 -3.52
N THR A 57 0.08 3.45 -3.35
CA THR A 57 0.59 4.01 -2.10
C THR A 57 -0.53 4.74 -1.38
N LEU A 58 -0.86 4.27 -0.18
CA LEU A 58 -1.79 4.93 0.72
C LEU A 58 -1.04 5.95 1.58
N ARG A 59 -1.57 7.16 1.73
CA ARG A 59 -0.94 8.30 2.41
C ARG A 59 -1.82 8.87 3.50
N ASN A 60 -1.24 9.54 4.48
CA ASN A 60 -1.99 10.17 5.59
C ASN A 60 -2.77 11.44 5.17
N ALA A 61 -2.43 12.04 4.04
CA ALA A 61 -3.09 13.20 3.43
C ALA A 61 -2.89 13.17 1.91
N PRO A 62 -3.63 13.96 1.10
CA PRO A 62 -3.35 14.14 -0.32
C PRO A 62 -1.89 14.56 -0.53
N ALA A 63 -1.15 13.81 -1.35
CA ALA A 63 0.30 13.95 -1.54
C ALA A 63 1.16 13.91 -0.25
N GLY A 64 0.59 13.44 0.87
CA GLY A 64 1.24 13.34 2.17
C GLY A 64 2.22 12.17 2.29
N VAL A 65 2.60 11.86 3.53
CA VAL A 65 3.54 10.77 3.85
C VAL A 65 2.86 9.42 3.58
N PRO A 66 3.53 8.49 2.87
CA PRO A 66 3.06 7.11 2.74
C PRO A 66 2.87 6.44 4.11
N ILE A 67 1.73 5.79 4.30
CA ILE A 67 1.40 5.01 5.50
C ILE A 67 1.18 3.53 5.21
N ALA A 68 0.92 3.16 3.96
CA ALA A 68 0.85 1.77 3.51
C ALA A 68 1.08 1.64 2.00
N TYR A 69 1.42 0.43 1.57
CA TYR A 69 1.45 0.02 0.18
C TYR A 69 0.48 -1.13 -0.03
N LYS A 70 -0.23 -1.15 -1.15
CA LYS A 70 -1.19 -2.23 -1.48
C LYS A 70 -0.91 -2.74 -2.87
N GLY A 71 -0.77 -4.06 -2.99
CA GLY A 71 -0.42 -4.70 -4.26
C GLY A 71 -1.58 -4.70 -5.25
N TYR A 72 -1.28 -4.99 -6.51
CA TYR A 72 -2.25 -5.26 -7.58
C TYR A 72 -3.44 -6.10 -7.11
N GLY A 73 -4.65 -5.71 -7.52
CA GLY A 73 -5.89 -6.43 -7.20
C GLY A 73 -6.44 -6.20 -5.78
N SER A 74 -5.71 -5.52 -4.89
CA SER A 74 -6.23 -5.17 -3.55
C SER A 74 -7.50 -4.32 -3.68
N VAL A 75 -8.59 -4.79 -3.08
CA VAL A 75 -9.91 -4.13 -3.11
C VAL A 75 -10.02 -3.10 -1.98
N PHE A 76 -10.69 -1.98 -2.25
CA PHE A 76 -10.97 -0.92 -1.28
C PHE A 76 -12.37 -0.34 -1.50
N THR A 77 -12.87 0.40 -0.52
CA THR A 77 -14.06 1.25 -0.63
C THR A 77 -13.64 2.71 -0.72
N VAL A 78 -14.25 3.48 -1.61
CA VAL A 78 -14.03 4.94 -1.70
C VAL A 78 -14.84 5.62 -0.61
N VAL A 79 -14.18 6.32 0.32
CA VAL A 79 -14.83 6.91 1.51
C VAL A 79 -14.85 8.44 1.51
N GLY A 80 -14.14 9.08 0.59
CA GLY A 80 -14.10 10.52 0.49
C GLY A 80 -13.92 11.00 -0.95
N ASN A 81 -14.37 12.23 -1.20
CA ASN A 81 -14.30 12.84 -2.52
C ASN A 81 -12.85 13.01 -2.97
N ALA A 82 -12.65 13.00 -4.29
CA ALA A 82 -11.34 13.22 -4.87
C ALA A 82 -10.84 14.66 -4.60
N VAL A 83 -9.54 14.81 -4.33
CA VAL A 83 -8.87 16.08 -4.04
C VAL A 83 -7.61 16.20 -4.89
N CYS A 84 -7.43 17.35 -5.54
CA CYS A 84 -6.17 17.66 -6.22
C CYS A 84 -5.08 18.07 -5.22
N ALA A 85 -3.92 17.44 -5.30
CA ALA A 85 -2.70 17.87 -4.61
C ALA A 85 -1.48 17.56 -5.49
N ASN A 86 -0.51 18.47 -5.56
CA ASN A 86 0.71 18.31 -6.38
C ASN A 86 0.43 17.85 -7.82
N ASN A 87 -0.56 18.47 -8.48
CA ASN A 87 -1.05 18.13 -9.82
C ASN A 87 -1.67 16.74 -9.99
N LEU A 88 -1.85 15.96 -8.92
CA LEU A 88 -2.47 14.64 -8.97
C LEU A 88 -3.80 14.61 -8.22
N LEU A 89 -4.71 13.79 -8.72
CA LEU A 89 -6.00 13.49 -8.11
C LEU A 89 -5.82 12.37 -7.09
N TYR A 90 -6.11 12.66 -5.82
CA TYR A 90 -6.11 11.71 -4.72
C TYR A 90 -7.54 11.39 -4.30
N VAL A 91 -7.85 10.12 -4.12
CA VAL A 91 -9.12 9.65 -3.55
C VAL A 91 -8.87 9.11 -2.15
N GLN A 92 -9.81 9.35 -1.24
CA GLN A 92 -9.75 8.77 0.09
C GLN A 92 -10.40 7.39 0.05
N ILE A 93 -9.64 6.37 0.46
CA ILE A 93 -10.02 4.97 0.35
C ILE A 93 -9.83 4.23 1.67
N ASP A 94 -10.63 3.20 1.88
CA ASP A 94 -10.60 2.29 3.02
C ASP A 94 -10.32 0.85 2.55
N TYR A 95 -9.23 0.27 3.04
CA TYR A 95 -8.87 -1.13 2.80
C TYR A 95 -9.43 -2.10 3.85
N GLY A 96 -10.28 -1.60 4.76
CA GLY A 96 -10.78 -2.32 5.92
C GLY A 96 -9.81 -2.27 7.10
N SER A 97 -10.25 -2.80 8.25
CA SER A 97 -9.46 -2.88 9.49
C SER A 97 -8.94 -1.52 10.00
N GLY A 98 -9.62 -0.42 9.66
CA GLY A 98 -9.21 0.94 10.04
C GLY A 98 -8.07 1.53 9.21
N LEU A 99 -7.62 0.85 8.14
CA LEU A 99 -6.58 1.37 7.25
C LEU A 99 -7.19 2.29 6.19
N ILE A 100 -7.38 3.55 6.59
CA ILE A 100 -7.94 4.62 5.76
C ILE A 100 -6.85 5.63 5.40
N GLY A 101 -6.84 6.10 4.15
CA GLY A 101 -5.91 7.13 3.71
C GLY A 101 -6.18 7.62 2.30
N TRP A 102 -5.21 8.30 1.71
CA TRP A 102 -5.29 8.91 0.39
C TRP A 102 -4.38 8.21 -0.60
N ALA A 103 -4.91 7.84 -1.76
CA ALA A 103 -4.14 7.23 -2.85
C ALA A 103 -4.40 7.99 -4.15
N ASN A 104 -3.37 8.17 -4.99
CA ASN A 104 -3.56 8.81 -6.27
C ASN A 104 -4.27 7.84 -7.23
N GLU A 105 -5.32 8.31 -7.90
CA GLU A 105 -6.09 7.46 -8.80
C GLU A 105 -5.38 7.25 -10.13
N SER A 106 -4.83 8.32 -10.71
CA SER A 106 -4.29 8.31 -12.08
C SER A 106 -3.19 9.35 -12.29
N GLN A 107 -2.43 9.17 -13.38
CA GLN A 107 -1.36 10.04 -13.84
C GLN A 107 -1.35 10.14 -15.37
N VAL A 108 -1.31 11.36 -15.91
CA VAL A 108 -1.17 11.61 -17.36
C VAL A 108 0.23 11.24 -17.83
N SER A 109 1.25 11.50 -17.02
CA SER A 109 2.64 11.19 -17.31
C SER A 109 3.33 10.67 -16.05
N SER A 110 4.02 9.55 -16.19
CA SER A 110 4.87 8.95 -15.16
C SER A 110 6.10 8.32 -15.80
N GLU A 111 7.09 7.96 -14.98
CA GLU A 111 8.24 7.16 -15.42
C GLU A 111 7.84 5.76 -15.98
N TRP A 112 6.63 5.28 -15.65
CA TRP A 112 6.10 3.98 -16.10
C TRP A 112 5.27 4.07 -17.39
N GLY A 113 5.10 5.27 -17.94
CA GLY A 113 4.31 5.51 -19.14
C GLY A 113 3.31 6.66 -18.99
N GLY A 114 2.55 6.89 -20.05
CA GLY A 114 1.49 7.89 -20.10
C GLY A 114 0.10 7.32 -19.83
N ASN A 115 -0.79 8.17 -19.34
CA ASN A 115 -2.21 7.88 -19.11
C ASN A 115 -2.47 6.60 -18.29
N LEU A 116 -1.87 6.53 -17.10
CA LEU A 116 -1.99 5.39 -16.20
C LEU A 116 -3.03 5.62 -15.11
N TYR A 117 -3.84 4.61 -14.85
CA TYR A 117 -4.63 4.48 -13.63
C TYR A 117 -3.91 3.54 -12.68
N TRP A 118 -3.72 4.00 -11.44
CA TRP A 118 -3.20 3.24 -10.30
C TRP A 118 -4.33 2.55 -9.54
N LEU A 119 -5.50 3.17 -9.55
CA LEU A 119 -6.74 2.68 -9.00
C LEU A 119 -7.78 2.62 -10.10
N GLU A 120 -8.64 1.61 -10.08
CA GLU A 120 -9.75 1.49 -11.03
C GLU A 120 -11.01 0.95 -10.33
N PRO A 121 -12.20 1.18 -10.89
CA PRO A 121 -13.42 0.56 -10.38
C PRO A 121 -13.27 -0.97 -10.30
N ALA A 122 -13.63 -1.54 -9.15
CA ALA A 122 -13.80 -2.98 -9.06
C ALA A 122 -14.99 -3.32 -9.97
N ALA A 123 -14.84 -4.30 -10.86
CA ALA A 123 -16.02 -4.80 -11.56
C ALA A 123 -17.01 -5.24 -10.49
N SER A 124 -18.26 -4.81 -10.58
CA SER A 124 -19.31 -5.23 -9.66
C SER A 124 -19.43 -6.74 -9.76
N THR A 125 -18.72 -7.46 -8.88
CA THR A 125 -18.86 -8.91 -8.79
C THR A 125 -20.20 -9.12 -8.12
N THR A 126 -21.22 -9.41 -8.92
CA THR A 126 -22.44 -10.05 -8.40
C THR A 126 -21.96 -11.21 -7.54
N PRO A 127 -22.32 -11.28 -6.25
CA PRO A 127 -21.79 -12.29 -5.35
C PRO A 127 -22.15 -13.67 -5.91
N VAL A 128 -21.19 -14.32 -6.54
CA VAL A 128 -21.29 -15.72 -6.92
C VAL A 128 -21.09 -16.50 -5.64
N THR A 129 -22.18 -17.02 -5.10
CA THR A 129 -22.15 -18.00 -4.00
C THR A 129 -21.16 -19.10 -4.39
N PRO A 130 -20.02 -19.24 -3.68
CA PRO A 130 -19.04 -20.24 -4.04
C PRO A 130 -19.67 -21.63 -3.83
N THR A 131 -19.81 -22.41 -4.91
CA THR A 131 -20.08 -23.84 -4.81
C THR A 131 -18.87 -24.48 -4.12
N PRO A 132 -19.04 -25.12 -2.95
CA PRO A 132 -17.92 -25.75 -2.24
C PRO A 132 -17.30 -26.82 -3.13
N THR A 133 -16.08 -26.55 -3.61
CA THR A 133 -15.27 -27.52 -4.34
C THR A 133 -14.51 -28.35 -3.31
N ALA A 134 -14.76 -29.65 -3.27
CA ALA A 134 -14.04 -30.58 -2.40
C ALA A 134 -12.55 -30.54 -2.76
N VAL A 135 -11.69 -30.25 -1.76
CA VAL A 135 -10.24 -30.16 -1.94
C VAL A 135 -9.66 -31.57 -2.03
N PRO A 136 -9.04 -31.98 -3.16
CA PRO A 136 -8.33 -33.24 -3.26
C PRO A 136 -7.03 -33.17 -2.45
N VAL A 137 -6.80 -34.16 -1.60
CA VAL A 137 -5.57 -34.29 -0.82
C VAL A 137 -4.42 -34.60 -1.78
N THR A 138 -3.49 -33.66 -1.92
CA THR A 138 -2.32 -33.80 -2.81
C THR A 138 -1.19 -34.49 -2.05
N PRO A 139 -0.56 -35.56 -2.61
CA PRO A 139 0.54 -36.26 -1.96
C PRO A 139 1.78 -35.36 -1.85
N VAL A 140 2.54 -35.56 -0.76
CA VAL A 140 3.81 -34.86 -0.48
C VAL A 140 4.82 -35.16 -1.60
N PRO A 141 5.30 -34.15 -2.35
CA PRO A 141 6.27 -34.37 -3.43
C PRO A 141 7.65 -34.72 -2.86
N THR A 142 8.26 -35.78 -3.38
CA THR A 142 9.69 -36.07 -3.19
C THR A 142 10.51 -35.01 -3.92
N THR A 143 11.39 -34.31 -3.19
CA THR A 143 12.18 -33.19 -3.71
C THR A 143 13.03 -33.61 -4.92
N PRO A 144 12.73 -33.10 -6.14
CA PRO A 144 13.55 -33.38 -7.30
C PRO A 144 14.92 -32.68 -7.16
N PRO A 145 15.98 -33.23 -7.77
CA PRO A 145 17.30 -32.60 -7.81
C PRO A 145 17.20 -31.17 -8.38
N PRO A 146 18.06 -30.24 -7.89
CA PRO A 146 17.96 -28.81 -8.20
C PRO A 146 18.09 -28.59 -9.71
N THR A 147 16.95 -28.37 -10.35
CA THR A 147 16.90 -27.89 -11.73
C THR A 147 17.28 -26.43 -11.64
N THR A 148 18.33 -26.02 -12.35
CA THR A 148 18.75 -24.62 -12.44
C THR A 148 17.61 -23.82 -13.07
N LEU A 149 16.80 -23.19 -12.23
CA LEU A 149 15.68 -22.37 -12.65
C LEU A 149 16.23 -21.20 -13.48
N PRO A 150 15.60 -20.87 -14.63
CA PRO A 150 15.98 -19.67 -15.36
C PRO A 150 15.85 -18.45 -14.44
N PRO A 151 16.79 -17.49 -14.51
CA PRO A 151 16.78 -16.32 -13.65
C PRO A 151 15.48 -15.53 -13.85
N CYS A 152 14.90 -15.05 -12.74
CA CYS A 152 13.70 -14.21 -12.81
C CYS A 152 14.03 -12.91 -13.57
N ALA A 153 13.27 -12.62 -14.63
CA ALA A 153 13.68 -11.69 -15.69
C ALA A 153 13.99 -10.26 -15.20
N ALA A 154 13.30 -9.77 -14.17
CA ALA A 154 13.60 -8.45 -13.61
C ALA A 154 14.38 -8.48 -12.30
N SER A 155 14.92 -9.63 -11.89
CA SER A 155 15.87 -9.73 -10.79
C SER A 155 17.31 -9.88 -11.28
N LEU A 156 18.22 -9.50 -10.39
CA LEU A 156 19.64 -9.79 -10.53
C LEU A 156 19.89 -11.29 -10.29
N PRO A 157 21.06 -11.83 -10.68
CA PRO A 157 21.44 -13.18 -10.32
C PRO A 157 21.30 -13.41 -8.81
N PRO A 158 20.62 -14.47 -8.36
CA PRO A 158 20.43 -14.69 -6.93
C PRO A 158 21.75 -14.88 -6.19
N LEU A 159 21.85 -14.30 -4.99
CA LEU A 159 22.99 -14.42 -4.07
C LEU A 159 22.67 -15.29 -2.86
N LEU A 160 21.38 -15.44 -2.53
CA LEU A 160 20.88 -16.22 -1.40
C LEU A 160 20.49 -17.65 -1.79
N ALA A 161 20.66 -18.58 -0.86
CA ALA A 161 20.16 -19.96 -0.93
C ALA A 161 19.40 -20.33 0.35
N VAL A 162 18.59 -21.41 0.30
CA VAL A 162 17.91 -21.94 1.50
C VAL A 162 18.94 -22.32 2.56
N GLY A 163 18.68 -21.91 3.80
CA GLY A 163 19.60 -22.06 4.94
C GLY A 163 20.58 -20.90 5.11
N ASP A 164 20.70 -19.99 4.15
CA ASP A 164 21.55 -18.80 4.33
C ASP A 164 20.96 -17.85 5.37
N GLY A 165 21.85 -17.20 6.12
CA GLY A 165 21.55 -16.00 6.90
C GLY A 165 21.78 -14.72 6.07
N GLY A 166 20.95 -13.72 6.29
CA GLY A 166 21.03 -12.45 5.56
C GLY A 166 20.61 -11.23 6.38
N MET A 167 20.69 -10.05 5.73
CA MET A 167 20.20 -8.79 6.26
C MET A 167 19.56 -7.91 5.20
N VAL A 168 18.72 -6.97 5.64
CA VAL A 168 18.11 -5.96 4.77
C VAL A 168 19.18 -4.97 4.31
N ALA A 169 19.45 -4.94 3.01
CA ALA A 169 20.55 -4.20 2.38
C ALA A 169 20.24 -2.71 2.11
N ARG A 170 18.95 -2.34 2.18
CA ARG A 170 18.46 -0.98 1.86
C ARG A 170 17.73 -0.38 3.05
N GLU A 171 17.19 0.82 2.88
CA GLU A 171 16.44 1.54 3.93
C GLU A 171 15.39 0.63 4.60
N TYR A 172 14.68 -0.16 3.79
CA TYR A 172 13.77 -1.18 4.27
C TYR A 172 13.60 -2.35 3.30
N SER A 173 13.05 -3.45 3.81
CA SER A 173 12.46 -4.55 3.04
C SER A 173 11.02 -4.78 3.50
N THR A 174 10.19 -5.23 2.57
CA THR A 174 8.77 -5.50 2.83
C THR A 174 8.55 -7.00 2.86
N LEU A 175 8.10 -7.50 4.01
CA LEU A 175 7.68 -8.89 4.18
C LEU A 175 6.24 -9.05 3.71
N ARG A 176 5.94 -10.13 2.97
CA ARG A 176 4.63 -10.41 2.37
C ARG A 176 4.07 -11.77 2.76
N ASP A 177 2.76 -11.94 2.67
CA ASP A 177 2.07 -13.21 2.97
C ASP A 177 2.32 -14.32 1.91
N ALA A 178 2.58 -13.92 0.67
CA ALA A 178 2.92 -14.77 -0.47
C ALA A 178 3.97 -14.08 -1.37
N PRO A 179 4.63 -14.79 -2.31
CA PRO A 179 5.47 -14.16 -3.33
C PRO A 179 4.67 -13.09 -4.09
N ALA A 180 5.15 -11.84 -4.09
CA ALA A 180 4.43 -10.68 -4.63
C ALA A 180 3.03 -10.43 -4.03
N GLY A 181 2.72 -11.02 -2.87
CA GLY A 181 1.43 -10.92 -2.17
C GLY A 181 1.23 -9.60 -1.41
N ASN A 182 0.39 -9.60 -0.37
CA ASN A 182 0.15 -8.43 0.44
C ASN A 182 1.28 -8.21 1.45
N PRO A 183 1.69 -6.94 1.68
CA PRO A 183 2.66 -6.64 2.74
C PRO A 183 2.05 -6.93 4.12
N VAL A 184 2.80 -7.66 4.93
CA VAL A 184 2.45 -8.00 6.32
C VAL A 184 3.36 -7.32 7.34
N ALA A 185 4.57 -6.94 6.95
CA ALA A 185 5.49 -6.19 7.79
C ALA A 185 6.53 -5.43 6.96
N ILE A 186 7.16 -4.42 7.56
CA ILE A 186 8.29 -3.67 6.99
C ILE A 186 9.45 -3.78 7.99
N TYR A 187 10.63 -4.09 7.49
CA TYR A 187 11.85 -4.22 8.28
C TYR A 187 12.89 -3.21 7.83
N PRO A 188 13.48 -2.43 8.76
CA PRO A 188 14.49 -1.44 8.41
C PRO A 188 15.81 -2.10 8.01
N HIS A 189 16.70 -1.30 7.41
CA HIS A 189 18.10 -1.63 7.13
C HIS A 189 18.79 -2.38 8.28
N GLY A 190 19.56 -3.41 7.95
CA GLY A 190 20.31 -4.22 8.92
C GLY A 190 19.50 -5.26 9.69
N SER A 191 18.17 -5.32 9.50
CA SER A 191 17.34 -6.39 10.08
C SER A 191 17.78 -7.75 9.55
N ARG A 192 18.06 -8.70 10.46
CA ARG A 192 18.59 -10.03 10.13
C ARG A 192 17.49 -11.07 9.92
N PHE A 193 17.73 -12.00 9.00
CA PHE A 193 16.82 -13.09 8.67
C PHE A 193 17.55 -14.39 8.30
N GLU A 194 16.80 -15.49 8.27
CA GLU A 194 17.17 -16.81 7.74
C GLU A 194 16.29 -17.13 6.51
N VAL A 195 16.87 -17.73 5.46
CA VAL A 195 16.13 -18.17 4.27
C VAL A 195 15.56 -19.57 4.48
N LEU A 196 14.23 -19.70 4.43
CA LEU A 196 13.50 -20.94 4.64
C LEU A 196 13.12 -21.66 3.33
N GLU A 197 12.79 -20.91 2.27
CA GLU A 197 12.29 -21.45 1.00
C GLU A 197 12.62 -20.52 -0.16
N GLY A 198 12.68 -21.05 -1.38
CA GLY A 198 12.96 -20.32 -2.62
C GLY A 198 14.24 -20.79 -3.31
N PRO A 199 14.64 -20.14 -4.42
CA PRO A 199 13.99 -18.98 -5.05
C PRO A 199 12.69 -19.34 -5.79
N ILE A 200 11.71 -18.42 -5.79
CA ILE A 200 10.51 -18.46 -6.66
C ILE A 200 10.40 -17.17 -7.45
N CYS A 201 10.10 -17.27 -8.74
CA CYS A 201 9.80 -16.11 -9.59
C CYS A 201 8.32 -15.73 -9.49
N ALA A 202 8.02 -14.49 -9.07
CA ALA A 202 6.63 -14.02 -8.96
C ALA A 202 6.49 -12.50 -9.17
N GLY A 203 5.27 -12.06 -9.49
CA GLY A 203 4.91 -10.67 -9.78
C GLY A 203 5.10 -10.27 -11.25
N TYR A 204 4.83 -9.00 -11.56
CA TYR A 204 5.06 -8.42 -12.89
C TYR A 204 6.55 -8.10 -13.09
N GLY A 205 7.12 -8.55 -14.21
CA GLY A 205 8.57 -8.53 -14.42
C GLY A 205 9.25 -9.41 -13.37
N PRO A 206 8.98 -10.72 -13.33
CA PRO A 206 9.08 -11.55 -12.14
C PRO A 206 10.36 -11.29 -11.34
N LEU A 207 10.18 -10.97 -10.06
CA LEU A 207 11.28 -10.83 -9.11
C LEU A 207 11.58 -12.20 -8.47
N THR A 208 12.81 -12.37 -7.98
CA THR A 208 13.24 -13.49 -7.15
C THR A 208 12.75 -13.29 -5.72
N TRP A 209 11.89 -14.19 -5.25
CA TRP A 209 11.34 -14.19 -3.90
C TRP A 209 11.89 -15.35 -3.07
N TYR A 210 12.11 -15.07 -1.79
CA TYR A 210 12.46 -16.05 -0.78
C TYR A 210 11.48 -15.98 0.37
N LYS A 211 11.12 -17.13 0.93
CA LYS A 211 10.49 -17.18 2.23
C LYS A 211 11.59 -17.04 3.28
N ILE A 212 11.47 -16.04 4.14
CA ILE A 212 12.46 -15.73 5.16
C ILE A 212 11.81 -15.68 6.54
N ARG A 213 12.62 -15.89 7.58
CA ARG A 213 12.27 -15.70 8.99
C ARG A 213 13.16 -14.62 9.59
N TYR A 214 12.57 -13.56 10.13
CA TYR A 214 13.31 -12.53 10.86
C TYR A 214 13.62 -12.99 12.30
N THR A 215 14.57 -12.32 12.94
CA THR A 215 14.96 -12.58 14.35
C THR A 215 13.82 -12.40 15.37
N ASP A 216 12.75 -11.68 15.03
CA ASP A 216 11.54 -11.58 15.86
C ASP A 216 10.58 -12.78 15.71
N GLY A 217 10.94 -13.75 14.88
CA GLY A 217 10.18 -14.98 14.61
C GLY A 217 9.14 -14.85 13.51
N LYS A 218 8.91 -13.67 12.91
CA LYS A 218 7.93 -13.54 11.83
C LYS A 218 8.47 -14.10 10.52
N GLU A 219 7.58 -14.79 9.81
CA GLU A 219 7.85 -15.39 8.52
C GLU A 219 7.02 -14.74 7.42
N GLY A 220 7.57 -14.76 6.21
CA GLY A 220 6.87 -14.33 5.01
C GLY A 220 7.82 -14.30 3.81
N TRP A 221 7.37 -13.69 2.73
CA TRP A 221 8.10 -13.61 1.47
C TRP A 221 8.69 -12.22 1.26
N ALA A 222 9.96 -12.16 0.88
CA ALA A 222 10.64 -10.92 0.50
C ALA A 222 11.37 -11.10 -0.83
N SER A 223 11.37 -10.06 -1.66
CA SER A 223 12.11 -10.05 -2.92
C SER A 223 13.58 -9.76 -2.64
N GLU A 224 14.48 -10.54 -3.21
CA GLU A 224 15.92 -10.34 -3.04
C GLU A 224 16.44 -9.12 -3.80
N SER A 225 16.03 -8.94 -5.06
CA SER A 225 16.60 -7.93 -5.96
C SER A 225 15.66 -7.48 -7.07
N GLN A 226 15.98 -6.33 -7.68
CA GLN A 226 15.28 -5.75 -8.83
C GLN A 226 16.27 -5.04 -9.78
N ARG A 227 16.15 -5.23 -11.09
CA ARG A 227 17.00 -4.61 -12.13
C ARG A 227 16.71 -3.15 -12.39
N ILE A 228 15.45 -2.72 -12.23
CA ILE A 228 15.03 -1.33 -12.46
C ILE A 228 14.07 -0.96 -11.34
N SER A 229 14.48 -0.03 -10.48
CA SER A 229 13.65 0.53 -9.41
C SER A 229 13.59 2.06 -9.52
N ILE A 230 12.63 2.68 -8.84
CA ILE A 230 12.54 4.16 -8.72
C ILE A 230 13.76 4.80 -8.03
N TRP A 231 14.60 3.98 -7.37
CA TRP A 231 15.80 4.42 -6.65
C TRP A 231 17.09 4.18 -7.46
N GLY A 232 16.99 3.68 -8.69
CA GLY A 232 18.12 3.40 -9.57
C GLY A 232 18.07 2.02 -10.23
N SER A 233 19.06 1.76 -11.08
CA SER A 233 19.26 0.46 -11.73
C SER A 233 19.94 -0.53 -10.79
N ASN A 234 19.51 -1.79 -10.86
CA ASN A 234 20.10 -2.97 -10.22
C ASN A 234 20.30 -2.84 -8.70
N LEU A 235 19.25 -3.12 -7.92
CA LEU A 235 19.30 -3.11 -6.46
C LEU A 235 19.04 -4.49 -5.87
N TYR A 236 19.81 -4.83 -4.83
CA TYR A 236 19.47 -5.86 -3.85
C TYR A 236 18.73 -5.19 -2.68
N TRP A 237 17.62 -5.79 -2.26
CA TRP A 237 16.87 -5.47 -1.04
C TRP A 237 17.33 -6.33 0.13
N LEU A 238 17.78 -7.55 -0.17
CA LEU A 238 18.32 -8.52 0.77
C LEU A 238 19.75 -8.83 0.35
N GLU A 239 20.65 -8.97 1.31
CA GLU A 239 22.02 -9.41 1.08
C GLU A 239 22.44 -10.49 2.07
N LYS A 240 23.45 -11.28 1.67
CA LYS A 240 24.02 -12.32 2.52
C LYS A 240 24.72 -11.67 3.72
N ALA A 241 24.49 -12.20 4.92
CA ALA A 241 25.19 -11.71 6.09
C ALA A 241 26.67 -12.08 5.95
N LEU A 242 27.57 -11.13 6.20
CA LEU A 242 28.98 -11.45 6.32
C LEU A 242 29.14 -12.35 7.55
N GLU A 243 29.71 -13.53 7.35
CA GLU A 243 30.15 -14.39 8.45
C GLU A 243 31.19 -13.59 9.25
N GLY A 244 30.82 -13.24 10.48
CA GLY A 244 31.67 -12.53 11.44
C GLY A 244 32.33 -13.48 12.41
#